data_AF-A0A6B3HUC5-F1
#
_entry.id   AF-A0A6B3HUC5-F1
#
_cell.length_a   1.000
_cell.length_b   1.000
_cell.length_c   1.000
_cell.angle_alpha   90.00
_cell.angle_beta   90.00
_cell.angle_gamma   90.00
#
_symmetry.space_group_name_H-M   'P 1'
#
loop_
_entity.id
_entity.type
_entity.pdbx_description
1 polymer ?
#
loop_
_entity_poly.entity_id
_entity_poly.type
_entity_poly.pdbx_seq_one_letter_code
_entity_poly.pdbx_strand_id
1 'polypeptide(L)'
;LATARHLADTVTATGPGRQVFSAGPLRIAYGGYRAGHRHVLPFLQERARAAGLPTGPVAAEPVSRGGPDVDVLALGCSARRAAALPSGGAVIAPFRVHLVLPLAASGLPQPVVVSRKERQRFARERVRRGWALEVTRSSHDFGDFYHRMHLPTMARRHGDAARSVGLRAARETILAQGLLFFVTEHGERRAGMLCRLDRTRRVLT
;
A
#
# COMPACT_ATOMS: atom_id res chain seq x y z
N LEU A 1 -31.04 -7.49 4.90
CA LEU A 1 -30.53 -7.26 3.53
C LEU A 1 -30.73 -5.82 3.03
N ALA A 2 -31.93 -5.22 3.18
CA ALA A 2 -32.19 -3.83 2.75
C ALA A 2 -31.25 -2.77 3.38
N THR A 3 -30.86 -2.92 4.66
CA THR A 3 -29.99 -1.98 5.38
C THR A 3 -28.53 -2.01 4.91
N ALA A 4 -27.97 -3.20 4.63
CA ALA A 4 -26.63 -3.34 4.07
C ALA A 4 -26.54 -2.68 2.68
N ARG A 5 -27.59 -2.88 1.87
CA ARG A 5 -27.73 -2.34 0.51
C ARG A 5 -27.78 -0.81 0.52
N HIS A 6 -28.57 -0.23 1.41
CA HIS A 6 -28.67 1.23 1.55
C HIS A 6 -27.37 1.88 2.04
N LEU A 7 -26.68 1.25 3.00
CA LEU A 7 -25.37 1.72 3.49
C LEU A 7 -24.30 1.62 2.40
N ALA A 8 -24.26 0.51 1.65
CA ALA A 8 -23.39 0.34 0.50
C ALA A 8 -23.60 1.41 -0.57
N ASP A 9 -24.86 1.70 -0.92
CA ASP A 9 -25.22 2.73 -1.90
C ASP A 9 -24.76 4.12 -1.45
N THR A 10 -24.96 4.43 -0.16
CA THR A 10 -24.54 5.71 0.44
C THR A 10 -23.01 5.87 0.45
N VAL A 11 -22.26 4.79 0.71
CA VAL A 11 -20.79 4.84 0.71
C VAL A 11 -20.24 4.99 -0.71
N THR A 12 -20.85 4.34 -1.70
CA THR A 12 -20.40 4.40 -3.10
C THR A 12 -20.85 5.65 -3.85
N ALA A 13 -21.90 6.34 -3.41
CA ALA A 13 -22.36 7.60 -4.00
C ALA A 13 -21.32 8.74 -3.91
N THR A 14 -20.29 8.59 -3.08
CA THR A 14 -19.25 9.61 -2.84
C THR A 14 -17.93 9.35 -3.60
N GLY A 15 -17.86 8.30 -4.42
CA GLY A 15 -16.65 7.89 -5.14
C GLY A 15 -16.81 7.87 -6.67
N PRO A 16 -15.70 7.70 -7.43
CA PRO A 16 -15.81 7.32 -8.84
C PRO A 16 -16.60 6.01 -8.89
N GLY A 17 -17.57 5.89 -9.80
CA GLY A 17 -18.57 4.81 -9.81
C GLY A 17 -18.05 3.39 -9.54
N ARG A 18 -18.95 2.49 -9.13
CA ARG A 18 -18.62 1.10 -8.78
C ARG A 18 -17.92 0.39 -9.94
N GLN A 19 -16.96 -0.46 -9.61
CA GLN A 19 -16.29 -1.33 -10.59
C GLN A 19 -16.68 -2.78 -10.34
N VAL A 20 -17.13 -3.47 -11.38
CA VAL A 20 -17.69 -4.82 -11.31
C VAL A 20 -16.91 -5.74 -12.24
N PHE A 21 -16.71 -6.99 -11.83
CA PHE A 21 -16.19 -8.06 -12.69
C PHE A 21 -16.81 -9.40 -12.31
N SER A 22 -16.79 -10.35 -13.24
CA SER A 22 -17.22 -11.73 -13.00
C SER A 22 -16.04 -12.61 -12.62
N ALA A 23 -16.26 -13.54 -11.69
CA ALA A 23 -15.32 -14.58 -11.27
C ALA A 23 -16.06 -15.94 -11.25
N GLY A 24 -16.00 -16.68 -12.36
CA GLY A 24 -16.86 -17.84 -12.57
C GLY A 24 -18.34 -17.43 -12.49
N PRO A 25 -19.17 -18.07 -11.63
CA PRO A 25 -20.57 -17.70 -11.47
C PRO A 25 -20.77 -16.42 -10.64
N LEU A 26 -19.74 -15.92 -9.96
CA LEU A 26 -19.85 -14.81 -9.03
C LEU A 26 -19.72 -13.46 -9.74
N ARG A 27 -20.59 -12.51 -9.39
CA ARG A 27 -20.46 -11.09 -9.70
C ARG A 27 -19.88 -10.37 -8.48
N ILE A 28 -18.70 -9.77 -8.67
CA ILE A 28 -17.97 -9.09 -7.60
C ILE A 28 -17.87 -7.60 -7.92
N ALA A 29 -18.26 -6.76 -6.98
CA ALA A 29 -18.13 -5.31 -7.07
C ALA A 29 -17.13 -4.76 -6.05
N TYR A 30 -16.40 -3.73 -6.45
CA TYR A 30 -15.67 -2.84 -5.54
C TYR A 30 -16.34 -1.46 -5.49
N GLY A 31 -16.43 -0.91 -4.29
CA GLY A 31 -16.82 0.47 -4.05
C GLY A 31 -16.06 1.13 -2.90
N GLY A 32 -16.05 2.46 -2.86
CA GLY A 32 -15.49 3.23 -1.75
C GLY A 32 -14.29 4.08 -2.17
N TYR A 33 -13.17 3.98 -1.43
CA TYR A 33 -12.00 4.81 -1.69
C TYR A 33 -11.43 4.60 -3.10
N ARG A 34 -11.16 5.69 -3.82
CA ARG A 34 -10.51 5.66 -5.15
C ARG A 34 -9.21 4.86 -5.17
N ALA A 35 -8.44 4.91 -4.09
CA ALA A 35 -7.20 4.14 -3.97
C ALA A 35 -7.44 2.62 -4.03
N GLY A 36 -8.59 2.13 -3.57
CA GLY A 36 -8.92 0.70 -3.62
C GLY A 36 -9.14 0.17 -5.03
N HIS A 37 -9.53 1.01 -6.00
CA HIS A 37 -9.65 0.59 -7.40
C HIS A 37 -8.27 0.15 -7.96
N ARG A 38 -7.19 0.73 -7.44
CA ARG A 38 -5.81 0.42 -7.86
C ARG A 38 -5.19 -0.77 -7.13
N HIS A 39 -5.76 -1.19 -6.00
CA HIS A 39 -5.15 -2.18 -5.11
C HIS A 39 -6.06 -3.34 -4.77
N VAL A 40 -7.29 -3.06 -4.33
CA VAL A 40 -8.26 -4.10 -3.93
C VAL A 40 -8.83 -4.82 -5.13
N LEU A 41 -9.25 -4.10 -6.17
CA LEU A 41 -9.87 -4.76 -7.31
C LEU A 41 -8.91 -5.72 -8.06
N PRO A 42 -7.66 -5.32 -8.39
CA PRO A 42 -6.70 -6.25 -8.98
C PRO A 42 -6.39 -7.43 -8.05
N PHE A 43 -6.31 -7.19 -6.74
CA PHE A 43 -6.11 -8.25 -5.75
C PHE A 43 -7.27 -9.25 -5.75
N LEU A 44 -8.54 -8.79 -5.81
CA LEU A 44 -9.69 -9.68 -5.88
C LEU A 44 -9.69 -10.52 -7.16
N GLN A 45 -9.31 -9.94 -8.30
CA GLN A 45 -9.14 -10.67 -9.55
C GLN A 45 -8.03 -11.73 -9.44
N GLU A 46 -6.89 -11.37 -8.85
CA GLU A 46 -5.78 -12.31 -8.61
C GLU A 46 -6.20 -13.47 -7.70
N ARG A 47 -6.93 -13.18 -6.61
CA ARG A 47 -7.46 -14.21 -5.70
C ARG A 47 -8.47 -15.12 -6.39
N ALA A 48 -9.34 -14.59 -7.25
CA ALA A 48 -10.26 -15.39 -8.05
C ALA A 48 -9.51 -16.33 -8.99
N ARG A 49 -8.49 -15.83 -9.73
CA ARG A 49 -7.66 -16.67 -10.61
C ARG A 49 -6.89 -17.73 -9.85
N ALA A 50 -6.33 -17.38 -8.69
CA ALA A 50 -5.63 -18.32 -7.83
C ALA A 50 -6.55 -19.43 -7.28
N ALA A 51 -7.85 -19.15 -7.18
CA ALA A 51 -8.88 -20.14 -6.84
C ALA A 51 -9.42 -20.91 -8.06
N GLY A 52 -8.83 -20.72 -9.25
CA GLY A 52 -9.28 -21.38 -10.50
C GLY A 52 -10.53 -20.78 -11.13
N LEU A 53 -10.99 -19.61 -10.67
CA LEU A 53 -12.16 -18.95 -11.23
C LEU A 53 -11.77 -18.09 -12.44
N PRO A 54 -12.43 -18.28 -13.61
CA PRO A 54 -12.19 -17.42 -14.77
C PRO A 54 -12.66 -16.00 -14.45
N THR A 55 -11.82 -15.00 -14.75
CA THR A 55 -12.14 -13.60 -14.48
C THR A 55 -12.49 -12.85 -15.75
N GLY A 56 -13.64 -12.17 -15.75
CA GLY A 56 -14.05 -11.26 -16.83
C GLY A 56 -13.37 -9.88 -16.76
N PRO A 57 -13.60 -9.03 -17.77
CA PRO A 57 -13.15 -7.64 -17.75
C PRO A 57 -13.82 -6.84 -16.62
N VAL A 58 -13.14 -5.78 -16.18
CA VAL A 58 -13.71 -4.83 -15.22
C VAL A 58 -14.56 -3.82 -15.98
N ALA A 59 -15.82 -3.67 -15.58
CA ALA A 59 -16.72 -2.64 -16.07
C ALA A 59 -17.01 -1.61 -14.98
N ALA A 60 -17.15 -0.33 -15.36
CA ALA A 60 -17.71 0.68 -14.49
C ALA A 60 -19.23 0.61 -14.59
N GLU A 61 -19.93 0.43 -13.47
CA GLU A 61 -21.39 0.45 -13.42
C GLU A 61 -21.86 1.69 -12.63
N PRO A 62 -22.88 2.41 -13.13
CA PRO A 62 -23.46 3.53 -12.39
C PRO A 62 -24.06 3.04 -11.07
N VAL A 63 -23.91 3.83 -10.01
CA VAL A 63 -24.52 3.56 -8.72
C VAL A 63 -26.01 3.90 -8.82
N SER A 64 -26.83 2.94 -9.26
CA SER A 64 -28.28 3.09 -9.23
C SER A 64 -28.82 2.88 -7.81
N ARG A 65 -29.84 3.65 -7.43
CA ARG A 65 -30.62 3.38 -6.22
C ARG A 65 -31.24 2.00 -6.38
N GLY A 66 -30.86 1.09 -5.49
CA GLY A 66 -31.28 -0.30 -5.60
C GLY A 66 -30.14 -1.26 -5.85
N GLY A 67 -28.90 -0.84 -6.15
CA GLY A 67 -27.70 -1.68 -6.20
C GLY A 67 -27.72 -2.83 -7.24
N PRO A 68 -26.59 -3.15 -7.90
CA PRO A 68 -26.53 -4.27 -8.83
C PRO A 68 -26.74 -5.60 -8.09
N ASP A 69 -27.27 -6.59 -8.79
CA ASP A 69 -27.31 -7.98 -8.31
C ASP A 69 -25.87 -8.51 -8.34
N VAL A 70 -25.19 -8.39 -7.19
CA VAL A 70 -23.81 -8.84 -7.00
C VAL A 70 -23.76 -9.77 -5.82
N ASP A 71 -23.05 -10.87 -5.98
CA ASP A 71 -22.88 -11.88 -4.93
C ASP A 71 -21.94 -11.38 -3.84
N VAL A 72 -20.94 -10.57 -4.22
CA VAL A 72 -19.94 -10.03 -3.30
C VAL A 72 -19.69 -8.55 -3.56
N LEU A 73 -19.81 -7.74 -2.50
CA LEU A 73 -19.42 -6.33 -2.51
C LEU A 73 -18.24 -6.09 -1.58
N ALA A 74 -17.09 -5.74 -2.16
CA ALA A 74 -15.94 -5.23 -1.42
C ALA A 74 -16.03 -3.71 -1.24
N LEU A 75 -16.01 -3.25 0.02
CA LEU A 75 -16.25 -1.84 0.35
C LEU A 75 -15.07 -1.24 1.13
N GLY A 76 -14.41 -0.23 0.54
CA GLY A 76 -13.47 0.63 1.26
C GLY A 76 -14.19 1.74 2.02
N CYS A 77 -14.26 1.67 3.35
CA CYS A 77 -14.93 2.68 4.17
C CYS A 77 -14.17 3.00 5.48
N SER A 78 -14.67 3.95 6.27
CA SER A 78 -14.10 4.29 7.58
C SER A 78 -14.56 3.31 8.64
N ALA A 79 -13.81 3.18 9.74
CA ALA A 79 -14.17 2.30 10.85
C ALA A 79 -15.58 2.58 11.40
N ARG A 80 -15.94 3.86 11.54
CA ARG A 80 -17.30 4.29 11.95
C ARG A 80 -18.38 3.77 10.99
N ARG A 81 -18.13 3.80 9.68
CA ARG A 81 -19.08 3.30 8.67
C ARG A 81 -19.13 1.77 8.67
N ALA A 82 -17.98 1.11 8.81
CA ALA A 82 -17.90 -0.35 8.93
C ALA A 82 -18.69 -0.86 10.14
N ALA A 83 -18.60 -0.17 11.28
CA ALA A 83 -19.34 -0.50 12.50
C ALA A 83 -20.86 -0.36 12.37
N ALA A 84 -21.35 0.39 11.37
CA ALA A 84 -22.77 0.53 11.08
C ALA A 84 -23.29 -0.55 10.11
N LEU A 85 -22.40 -1.37 9.52
CA LEU A 85 -22.81 -2.44 8.62
C LEU A 85 -23.49 -3.58 9.41
N PRO A 86 -24.48 -4.27 8.82
CA PRO A 86 -25.09 -5.43 9.45
C PRO A 86 -24.05 -6.52 9.76
N SER A 87 -24.12 -7.11 10.95
CA SER A 87 -23.20 -8.17 11.39
C SER A 87 -23.40 -9.49 10.64
N GLY A 88 -24.61 -9.75 10.13
CA GLY A 88 -24.91 -10.92 9.30
C GLY A 88 -24.48 -10.72 7.84
N GLY A 89 -23.58 -11.58 7.36
CA GLY A 89 -23.15 -11.61 5.95
C GLY A 89 -22.09 -10.58 5.56
N ALA A 90 -21.45 -9.93 6.53
CA ALA A 90 -20.35 -9.00 6.30
C ALA A 90 -19.06 -9.49 6.97
N VAL A 91 -17.95 -9.41 6.24
CA VAL A 91 -16.60 -9.60 6.79
C VAL A 91 -15.92 -8.25 6.83
N ILE A 92 -15.56 -7.79 8.03
CA ILE A 92 -14.83 -6.55 8.23
C ILE A 92 -13.35 -6.89 8.40
N ALA A 93 -12.51 -6.30 7.55
CA ALA A 93 -11.06 -6.48 7.60
C ALA A 93 -10.34 -5.12 7.49
N PRO A 94 -9.12 -4.99 8.05
CA PRO A 94 -8.31 -3.79 7.88
C PRO A 94 -7.99 -3.56 6.39
N PHE A 95 -8.28 -2.36 5.89
CA PHE A 95 -7.93 -1.98 4.52
C PHE A 95 -6.41 -1.80 4.33
N ARG A 96 -5.72 -1.34 5.38
CA ARG A 96 -4.27 -1.17 5.42
C ARG A 96 -3.76 -1.49 6.81
N VAL A 97 -2.63 -2.18 6.88
CA VAL A 97 -1.87 -2.41 8.10
C VAL A 97 -0.60 -1.59 8.00
N HIS A 98 -0.34 -0.77 9.03
CA HIS A 98 0.88 0.03 9.13
C HIS A 98 1.75 -0.55 10.24
N LEU A 99 3.01 -0.86 9.93
CA LEU A 99 4.02 -1.16 10.92
C LEU A 99 4.63 0.16 11.37
N VAL A 100 4.29 0.60 12.59
CA VAL A 100 4.74 1.89 13.14
C VAL A 100 5.80 1.63 14.20
N LEU A 101 6.95 2.27 14.06
CA LEU A 101 8.03 2.21 15.02
C LEU A 101 8.10 3.52 15.80
N PRO A 102 7.68 3.56 17.08
CA PRO A 102 7.85 4.75 17.90
C PRO A 102 9.34 5.00 18.15
N LEU A 103 9.78 6.24 17.96
CA LEU A 103 11.11 6.71 18.33
C LEU A 103 10.96 7.62 19.55
N ALA A 104 11.89 7.57 20.53
CA ALA A 104 11.76 8.46 21.68
C ALA A 104 12.04 9.92 21.28
N ALA A 105 11.44 10.82 22.04
CA ALA A 105 11.58 12.27 21.85
C ALA A 105 13.03 12.78 21.96
N SER A 106 13.93 12.04 22.63
CA SER A 106 15.33 12.41 22.81
C SER A 106 16.25 12.08 21.61
N GLY A 107 15.71 11.58 20.49
CA GLY A 107 16.52 11.13 19.34
C GLY A 107 17.32 9.86 19.60
N LEU A 108 17.39 9.41 20.85
CA LEU A 108 17.79 8.07 21.22
C LEU A 108 16.58 7.14 21.06
N PRO A 109 16.74 5.93 20.53
CA PRO A 109 15.64 5.00 20.46
C PRO A 109 15.11 4.77 21.89
N GLN A 110 13.82 5.07 22.13
CA GLN A 110 13.04 4.25 23.07
C GLN A 110 13.36 2.83 22.61
N PRO A 111 13.83 1.93 23.48
CA PRO A 111 14.46 0.71 23.01
C PRO A 111 13.44 -0.05 22.18
N VAL A 112 13.53 0.10 20.86
CA VAL A 112 13.10 -0.91 19.93
C VAL A 112 13.84 -2.11 20.46
N VAL A 113 13.10 -3.07 21.01
CA VAL A 113 13.68 -4.25 21.62
C VAL A 113 14.16 -5.13 20.46
N VAL A 114 15.19 -4.65 19.77
CA VAL A 114 15.97 -5.42 18.82
C VAL A 114 16.68 -6.44 19.68
N SER A 115 16.42 -7.72 19.43
CA SER A 115 17.03 -8.80 20.18
C SER A 115 18.55 -8.63 20.22
N ARG A 116 19.19 -9.06 21.32
CA ARG A 116 20.66 -9.06 21.44
C ARG A 116 21.31 -9.76 20.25
N LYS A 117 20.72 -10.87 19.79
CA LYS A 117 21.17 -11.64 18.63
C LYS A 117 21.16 -10.81 17.35
N GLU A 118 20.08 -10.06 17.09
CA GLU A 118 19.99 -9.22 15.90
C GLU A 118 20.97 -8.05 15.96
N ARG A 119 21.17 -7.42 17.13
CA ARG A 119 22.20 -6.38 17.31
C ARG A 119 23.62 -6.91 17.04
N GLN A 120 23.95 -8.09 17.58
CA GLN A 120 25.25 -8.73 17.36
C GLN A 120 25.45 -9.13 15.91
N ARG A 121 24.39 -9.63 15.25
CA ARG A 121 24.42 -9.94 13.82
C ARG A 121 24.66 -8.66 13.01
N PHE A 122 23.88 -7.60 13.24
CA PHE A 122 24.05 -6.33 12.54
C PHE A 122 25.46 -5.75 12.73
N ALA A 123 25.99 -5.71 13.96
CA ALA A 123 27.32 -5.19 14.23
C ALA A 123 28.42 -5.98 13.48
N ARG A 124 28.33 -7.31 13.48
CA ARG A 124 29.27 -8.18 12.73
C ARG A 124 29.16 -7.96 11.23
N GLU A 125 27.95 -7.95 10.68
CA GLU A 125 27.73 -7.73 9.25
C GLU A 125 28.19 -6.34 8.81
N ARG A 126 27.94 -5.31 9.62
CA ARG A 126 28.36 -3.94 9.32
C ARG A 126 29.87 -3.83 9.17
N VAL A 127 30.62 -4.44 10.09
CA VAL A 127 32.09 -4.46 10.00
C VAL A 127 32.54 -5.31 8.81
N ARG A 128 32.04 -6.54 8.69
CA ARG A 128 32.43 -7.49 7.63
C ARG A 128 32.22 -6.93 6.22
N ARG A 129 31.11 -6.25 6.00
CA ARG A 129 30.68 -5.73 4.69
C ARG A 129 31.05 -4.25 4.50
N GLY A 130 31.63 -3.61 5.50
CA GLY A 130 31.88 -2.17 5.47
C GLY A 130 30.60 -1.37 5.17
N TRP A 131 29.48 -1.72 5.81
CA TRP A 131 28.22 -1.03 5.58
C TRP A 131 28.25 0.38 6.17
N ALA A 132 27.85 1.36 5.36
CA ALA A 132 27.62 2.72 5.81
C ALA A 132 26.25 3.24 5.34
N LEU A 133 25.75 4.26 6.04
CA LEU A 133 24.50 4.94 5.70
C LEU A 133 24.85 6.29 5.09
N GLU A 134 24.30 6.55 3.91
CA GLU A 134 24.35 7.84 3.24
C GLU A 134 22.94 8.45 3.22
N VAL A 135 22.83 9.76 3.46
CA VAL A 135 21.54 10.47 3.47
C VAL A 135 21.64 11.68 2.55
N THR A 136 20.72 11.77 1.59
CA THR A 136 20.72 12.83 0.58
C THR A 136 19.30 13.35 0.32
N ARG A 137 19.22 14.56 -0.24
CA ARG A 137 18.00 15.16 -0.81
C ARG A 137 18.18 15.49 -2.29
N SER A 138 19.29 15.08 -2.89
CA SER A 138 19.63 15.40 -4.27
C SER A 138 18.62 14.84 -5.24
N SER A 139 18.14 15.69 -6.15
CA SER A 139 17.27 15.28 -7.25
C SER A 139 18.00 14.36 -8.24
N HIS A 140 19.33 14.51 -8.37
CA HIS A 140 20.15 13.63 -9.20
C HIS A 140 20.21 12.23 -8.59
N ASP A 141 20.57 12.11 -7.31
CA ASP A 141 20.63 10.82 -6.61
C ASP A 141 19.28 10.11 -6.60
N PHE A 142 18.19 10.87 -6.54
CA PHE A 142 16.83 10.32 -6.67
C PHE A 142 16.57 9.68 -8.04
N GLY A 143 17.03 10.30 -9.13
CA GLY A 143 16.91 9.73 -10.47
C GLY A 143 17.62 8.38 -10.56
N ASP A 144 18.87 8.33 -10.10
CA ASP A 144 19.67 7.10 -10.06
C ASP A 144 19.01 6.01 -9.20
N PHE A 145 18.58 6.36 -7.99
CA PHE A 145 17.83 5.45 -7.12
C PHE A 145 16.60 4.89 -7.82
N TYR A 146 15.80 5.76 -8.44
CA TYR A 146 14.51 5.37 -8.98
C TYR A 146 14.68 4.37 -10.15
N HIS A 147 15.60 4.66 -11.06
CA HIS A 147 15.81 3.82 -12.25
C HIS A 147 16.69 2.60 -12.01
N ARG A 148 17.74 2.72 -11.18
CA ARG A 148 18.73 1.65 -11.00
C ARG A 148 18.42 0.72 -9.83
N MET A 149 17.60 1.16 -8.87
CA MET A 149 17.28 0.38 -7.67
C MET A 149 15.79 0.11 -7.52
N HIS A 150 14.96 1.16 -7.50
CA HIS A 150 13.53 1.03 -7.16
C HIS A 150 12.75 0.24 -8.22
N LEU A 151 12.75 0.70 -9.48
CA LEU A 151 11.98 0.05 -10.54
C LEU A 151 12.42 -1.42 -10.77
N PRO A 152 13.73 -1.75 -10.86
CA PRO A 152 14.16 -3.13 -11.02
C PRO A 152 13.78 -4.00 -9.81
N THR A 153 13.88 -3.46 -8.58
CA THR A 153 13.46 -4.19 -7.38
C THR A 153 11.97 -4.49 -7.40
N MET A 154 11.13 -3.51 -7.78
CA MET A 154 9.68 -3.69 -7.88
C MET A 154 9.30 -4.69 -8.96
N ALA A 155 9.92 -4.59 -10.15
CA ALA A 155 9.71 -5.54 -11.23
C ALA A 155 10.12 -6.97 -10.82
N ARG A 156 11.28 -7.14 -10.20
CA ARG A 156 11.73 -8.46 -9.71
C ARG A 156 10.81 -9.05 -8.63
N ARG A 157 10.28 -8.22 -7.73
CA ARG A 157 9.44 -8.67 -6.61
C ARG A 157 8.00 -8.94 -6.99
N HIS A 158 7.46 -8.16 -7.93
CA HIS A 158 6.02 -8.12 -8.18
C HIS A 158 5.65 -8.35 -9.64
N GLY A 159 6.60 -8.44 -10.57
CA GLY A 159 6.34 -8.64 -12.00
C GLY A 159 5.31 -7.65 -12.54
N ASP A 160 4.31 -8.17 -13.24
CA ASP A 160 3.20 -7.38 -13.81
C ASP A 160 2.31 -6.72 -12.75
N ALA A 161 2.35 -7.21 -11.51
CA ALA A 161 1.66 -6.62 -10.38
C ALA A 161 2.46 -5.46 -9.74
N ALA A 162 3.66 -5.14 -10.24
CA ALA A 162 4.44 -4.00 -9.74
C ALA A 162 3.64 -2.70 -9.85
N ARG A 163 3.58 -1.95 -8.75
CA ARG A 163 2.94 -0.63 -8.68
C ARG A 163 3.91 0.34 -8.03
N SER A 164 4.41 1.29 -8.81
CA SER A 164 5.27 2.37 -8.35
C SER A 164 4.60 3.71 -8.58
N VAL A 165 4.80 4.66 -7.65
CA VAL A 165 4.45 6.06 -7.90
C VAL A 165 5.37 6.57 -8.99
N GLY A 166 4.83 7.17 -10.06
CA GLY A 166 5.63 7.65 -11.19
C GLY A 166 6.73 8.63 -10.77
N LEU A 167 7.86 8.63 -11.49
CA LEU A 167 9.08 9.38 -11.16
C LEU A 167 8.81 10.83 -10.76
N ARG A 168 8.07 11.56 -11.61
CA ARG A 168 7.73 12.98 -11.37
C ARG A 168 6.92 13.15 -10.09
N ALA A 169 5.85 12.37 -9.93
CA ALA A 169 5.01 12.43 -8.75
C ALA A 169 5.79 12.09 -7.47
N ALA A 170 6.65 11.06 -7.51
CA ALA A 170 7.50 10.69 -6.38
C ALA A 170 8.48 11.81 -6.01
N ARG A 171 9.05 12.50 -7.00
CA ARG A 171 9.93 13.66 -6.79
C ARG A 171 9.18 14.81 -6.12
N GLU A 172 8.05 15.20 -6.70
CA GLU A 172 7.28 16.38 -6.29
C GLU A 172 6.56 16.19 -4.96
N THR A 173 6.20 14.95 -4.59
CA THR A 173 5.37 14.68 -3.40
C THR A 173 6.10 13.98 -2.26
N ILE A 174 7.09 13.13 -2.57
CA ILE A 174 7.82 12.35 -1.57
C ILE A 174 9.18 12.99 -1.30
N LEU A 175 10.02 13.15 -2.33
CA LEU A 175 11.37 13.71 -2.17
C LEU A 175 11.34 15.18 -1.73
N ALA A 176 10.45 16.00 -2.29
CA ALA A 176 10.32 17.42 -1.94
C ALA A 176 10.12 17.66 -0.43
N GLN A 177 9.57 16.68 0.28
CA GLN A 177 9.36 16.72 1.73
C GLN A 177 10.10 15.58 2.44
N GLY A 178 11.13 15.02 1.80
CA GLY A 178 11.65 13.72 2.14
C GLY A 178 13.16 13.65 2.35
N LEU A 179 13.61 12.40 2.45
CA LEU A 179 14.99 11.98 2.56
C LEU A 179 15.16 10.72 1.72
N LEU A 180 16.30 10.64 1.03
CA LEU A 180 16.76 9.43 0.38
C LEU A 180 17.91 8.85 1.20
N PHE A 181 17.73 7.61 1.63
CA PHE A 181 18.74 6.85 2.36
C PHE A 181 19.37 5.85 1.40
N PHE A 182 20.69 5.72 1.44
CA PHE A 182 21.40 4.61 0.81
C PHE A 182 22.19 3.82 1.84
N VAL A 183 22.14 2.49 1.71
CA VAL A 183 23.12 1.61 2.33
C VAL A 183 24.22 1.39 1.32
N THR A 184 25.44 1.73 1.69
CA THR A 184 26.63 1.44 0.91
C THR A 184 27.34 0.20 1.45
N GLU A 185 28.02 -0.54 0.57
CA GLU A 185 28.88 -1.68 0.88
C GLU A 185 30.20 -1.45 0.16
N HIS A 186 31.30 -1.31 0.90
CA HIS A 186 32.62 -0.96 0.34
C HIS A 186 32.58 0.29 -0.57
N GLY A 187 31.81 1.31 -0.18
CA GLY A 187 31.68 2.57 -0.93
C GLY A 187 30.65 2.56 -2.06
N GLU A 188 30.10 1.39 -2.43
CA GLU A 188 29.08 1.29 -3.48
C GLU A 188 27.66 1.27 -2.90
N ARG A 189 26.74 2.06 -3.45
CA ARG A 189 25.33 2.05 -3.05
C ARG A 189 24.68 0.72 -3.46
N ARG A 190 24.23 -0.08 -2.48
CA ARG A 190 23.62 -1.41 -2.69
C ARG A 190 22.10 -1.41 -2.54
N ALA A 191 21.58 -0.55 -1.69
CA ALA A 191 20.15 -0.42 -1.46
C ALA A 191 19.80 1.03 -1.18
N GLY A 192 18.57 1.42 -1.49
CA GLY A 192 18.05 2.74 -1.20
C GLY A 192 16.62 2.70 -0.67
N MET A 193 16.25 3.74 0.07
CA MET A 193 14.89 3.96 0.54
C MET A 193 14.55 5.44 0.44
N LEU A 194 13.48 5.74 -0.29
CA LEU A 194 12.90 7.08 -0.31
C LEU A 194 11.83 7.18 0.78
N CYS A 195 12.01 8.11 1.70
CA CYS A 195 11.05 8.39 2.76
C CYS A 195 10.52 9.81 2.67
N ARG A 196 9.26 10.00 3.01
CA ARG A 196 8.63 11.30 3.27
C ARG A 196 8.73 11.63 4.76
N LEU A 197 9.10 12.86 5.07
CA LEU A 197 9.11 13.39 6.43
C LEU A 197 7.91 14.32 6.65
N ASP A 198 6.93 13.85 7.42
CA ASP A 198 5.86 14.70 7.94
C ASP A 198 6.35 15.36 9.25
N ARG A 199 6.74 16.63 9.16
CA ARG A 199 7.25 17.38 10.32
C ARG A 199 6.17 17.71 11.34
N THR A 200 4.93 17.91 10.91
CA THR A 200 3.81 18.23 11.80
C THR A 200 3.47 17.04 12.68
N ARG A 201 3.44 15.84 12.08
CA ARG A 201 3.17 14.59 12.80
C ARG A 201 4.43 13.95 13.39
N ARG A 202 5.61 14.45 13.04
CA ARG A 202 6.93 13.89 13.37
C ARG A 202 7.04 12.41 12.94
N VAL A 203 6.61 12.11 11.70
CA VAL A 203 6.63 10.76 11.14
C VAL A 203 7.51 10.72 9.90
N LEU A 204 8.29 9.65 9.78
CA LEU A 204 9.02 9.27 8.57
C LEU A 204 8.33 8.04 7.96
N THR A 205 7.86 8.13 6.72
CA THR A 205 7.17 7.05 6.00
C THR A 205 7.79 6.76 4.66
#